data_AF-A0A349HC07-F1
#
_entry.id   AF-A0A349HC07-F1
#
_cell.length_a   1.000
_cell.length_b   1.000
_cell.length_c   1.000
_cell.angle_alpha   90.00
_cell.angle_beta   90.00
_cell.angle_gamma   90.00
#
_symmetry.space_group_name_H-M   'P 1'
#
loop_
_entity.id
_entity.type
_entity.pdbx_description
1 polymer ?
#
loop_
_entity_poly.entity_id
_entity_poly.type
_entity_poly.pdbx_seq_one_letter_code
_entity_poly.pdbx_strand_id
1 'polypeptide(L)'
;MSTVTGGKRQQSARGSLRRQLLAVFGAALLVLLLASTLAVALLVNRAEESGWRGRQHEAARRAAQTVSAFLTREQRVLLLIDVFGRDELSALQSSEMEELLHRDPALLEIVYLDAVGQIISHAPSSEALLGDLFTTQQARWFVEARDGKTYVGDVQVTADNQTYLILAVPAGRGGVMAARLRMTVLQEVVESLHFGDSGISYLVNQDGRIIAHSDPQIVIAQTRLDDRPELLALVRAAKETWAGEYTNLQGQPVVGTTIPVPETPWIVVTEIAQAEVYADSRTAWWWLLAGTVVIGLVLAHVVSTLLKRRFLRPMQRLQAGVCQIGAGDLSHRIGLGPYNEIGQVAAAFDEMAARLQERDHQMAIQTTALRDAKEAAENANRTKSDFLAVMSHEIRTPLNGVLGMAELLLGTALNGQQRRFAGTILGSGRTLLAIINDILDFS
;
A
#
# COMPACT_ATOMS: atom_id res chain seq x y z
N MET A 1 -19.32 -54.05 32.36
CA MET A 1 -19.50 -53.68 30.94
C MET A 1 -19.22 -52.20 30.83
N SER A 2 -17.99 -51.85 30.47
CA SER A 2 -17.49 -50.48 30.40
C SER A 2 -16.74 -50.33 29.08
N THR A 3 -17.30 -49.61 28.12
CA THR A 3 -16.59 -49.29 26.87
C THR A 3 -17.09 -47.99 26.26
N VAL A 4 -16.13 -47.09 26.03
CA VAL A 4 -15.97 -46.24 24.84
C VAL A 4 -16.83 -44.97 24.76
N THR A 5 -16.28 -43.86 25.29
CA THR A 5 -16.47 -42.50 24.74
C THR A 5 -15.28 -41.62 25.10
N GLY A 6 -14.18 -41.71 24.34
CA GLY A 6 -12.96 -40.93 24.62
C GLY A 6 -12.15 -40.47 23.41
N GLY A 7 -12.68 -40.56 22.18
CA GLY A 7 -11.87 -40.38 20.96
C GLY A 7 -12.04 -39.08 20.16
N LYS A 8 -13.06 -38.25 20.41
CA LYS A 8 -13.47 -37.19 19.44
C LYS A 8 -13.02 -35.75 19.73
N ARG A 9 -12.39 -35.44 20.89
CA ARG A 9 -12.06 -34.03 21.25
C ARG A 9 -10.67 -33.54 20.84
N GLN A 10 -9.73 -34.40 20.39
CA GLN A 10 -8.35 -33.97 20.09
C GLN A 10 -8.06 -33.61 18.61
N GLN A 11 -8.99 -33.84 17.67
CA GLN A 11 -8.77 -33.55 16.24
C GLN A 11 -9.11 -32.12 15.81
N SER A 12 -9.88 -31.33 16.58
CA SER A 12 -10.26 -29.96 16.15
C SER A 12 -9.16 -28.91 16.37
N ALA A 13 -8.22 -29.14 17.29
CA ALA A 13 -7.17 -28.17 17.62
C ALA A 13 -6.05 -28.08 16.57
N ARG A 14 -5.71 -29.18 15.87
CA ARG A 14 -4.63 -29.19 14.86
C ARG A 14 -4.93 -28.34 13.61
N GLY A 15 -6.19 -28.01 13.38
CA GLY A 15 -6.60 -27.09 12.30
C GLY A 15 -6.39 -25.61 12.64
N SER A 16 -6.30 -25.24 13.93
CA SER A 16 -6.33 -23.82 14.34
C SER A 16 -5.02 -23.11 14.02
N LEU A 17 -3.87 -23.66 14.41
CA LEU A 17 -2.59 -22.96 14.29
C LEU A 17 -2.15 -22.76 12.83
N ARG A 18 -2.38 -23.77 11.99
CA ARG A 18 -2.13 -23.68 10.54
C ARG A 18 -3.00 -22.60 9.89
N ARG A 19 -4.30 -22.55 10.24
CA ARG A 19 -5.22 -21.54 9.72
C ARG A 19 -4.86 -20.15 10.26
N GLN A 20 -4.46 -20.05 11.53
CA GLN A 20 -4.00 -18.82 12.16
C GLN A 20 -2.75 -18.26 11.47
N LEU A 21 -1.71 -19.07 11.25
CA LEU A 21 -0.49 -18.61 10.57
C LEU A 21 -0.79 -18.14 9.14
N LEU A 22 -1.55 -18.92 8.36
CA LEU A 22 -1.93 -18.50 7.00
C LEU A 22 -2.79 -17.23 7.00
N ALA A 23 -3.68 -17.07 7.98
CA ALA A 23 -4.49 -15.87 8.13
C ALA A 23 -3.65 -14.65 8.51
N VAL A 24 -2.71 -14.78 9.45
CA VAL A 24 -1.84 -13.69 9.89
C VAL A 24 -0.92 -13.23 8.75
N PHE A 25 -0.25 -14.16 8.07
CA PHE A 25 0.61 -13.81 6.93
C PHE A 25 -0.19 -13.23 5.76
N GLY A 26 -1.36 -13.81 5.45
CA GLY A 26 -2.26 -13.29 4.41
C GLY A 26 -2.78 -11.89 4.73
N ALA A 27 -3.15 -11.64 5.99
CA ALA A 27 -3.60 -10.33 6.45
C ALA A 27 -2.48 -9.29 6.39
N ALA A 28 -1.28 -9.62 6.85
CA ALA A 28 -0.12 -8.74 6.77
C ALA A 28 0.21 -8.35 5.32
N LEU A 29 0.15 -9.33 4.41
CA LEU A 29 0.38 -9.13 2.98
C LEU A 29 -0.68 -8.22 2.35
N LEU A 30 -1.95 -8.45 2.69
CA LEU A 30 -3.08 -7.68 2.20
C LEU A 30 -3.00 -6.22 2.68
N VAL A 31 -2.66 -6.00 3.95
CA VAL A 31 -2.44 -4.65 4.49
C VAL A 31 -1.32 -3.94 3.73
N LEU A 32 -0.21 -4.61 3.46
CA LEU A 32 0.94 -4.01 2.76
C LEU A 32 0.60 -3.68 1.30
N LEU A 33 -0.16 -4.54 0.62
CA LEU A 33 -0.64 -4.31 -0.74
C LEU A 33 -1.66 -3.17 -0.82
N LEU A 34 -2.59 -3.09 0.12
CA LEU A 34 -3.55 -1.99 0.21
C LEU A 34 -2.84 -0.66 0.50
N ALA A 35 -1.88 -0.65 1.43
CA ALA A 35 -1.07 0.54 1.73
C ALA A 35 -0.26 1.01 0.51
N SER A 36 0.34 0.08 -0.24
CA SER A 36 1.07 0.39 -1.48
C SER A 36 0.13 0.93 -2.56
N THR A 37 -1.06 0.34 -2.72
CA THR A 37 -2.06 0.77 -3.70
C THR A 37 -2.56 2.16 -3.36
N LEU A 38 -2.85 2.44 -2.08
CA LEU A 38 -3.23 3.76 -1.60
C LEU A 38 -2.12 4.79 -1.83
N ALA A 39 -0.86 4.44 -1.60
CA ALA A 39 0.27 5.34 -1.84
C ALA A 39 0.42 5.69 -3.34
N VAL A 40 0.33 4.70 -4.23
CA VAL A 40 0.38 4.91 -5.69
C VAL A 40 -0.79 5.79 -6.14
N ALA A 41 -1.97 5.49 -5.64
CA ALA A 41 -3.18 6.27 -5.86
C ALA A 41 -3.04 7.75 -5.48
N LEU A 42 -2.55 8.02 -4.28
CA LEU A 42 -2.30 9.39 -3.80
C LEU A 42 -1.27 10.10 -4.67
N LEU A 43 -0.27 9.37 -5.18
CA LEU A 43 0.74 9.91 -6.07
C LEU A 43 0.16 10.24 -7.46
N VAL A 44 -0.66 9.35 -8.03
CA VAL A 44 -1.36 9.59 -9.31
C VAL A 44 -2.26 10.81 -9.19
N ASN A 45 -3.08 10.90 -8.13
CA ASN A 45 -3.97 12.05 -7.94
C ASN A 45 -3.20 13.38 -7.84
N ARG A 46 -2.08 13.40 -7.12
CA ARG A 46 -1.21 14.59 -7.03
C ARG A 46 -0.54 14.93 -8.36
N ALA A 47 -0.08 13.93 -9.10
CA ALA A 47 0.55 14.11 -10.41
C ALA A 47 -0.45 14.68 -11.42
N GLU A 48 -1.69 14.18 -11.40
CA GLU A 48 -2.76 14.66 -12.27
C GLU A 48 -3.18 16.09 -11.91
N GLU A 49 -3.35 16.38 -10.62
CA GLU A 49 -3.67 17.71 -10.10
C GLU A 49 -2.62 18.75 -10.51
N SER A 50 -1.34 18.42 -10.40
CA SER A 50 -0.27 19.31 -10.87
C SER A 50 -0.22 19.44 -12.40
N GLY A 51 -0.53 18.37 -13.15
CA GLY A 51 -0.46 18.34 -14.60
C GLY A 51 -1.50 19.23 -15.28
N TRP A 52 -2.78 19.12 -14.89
CA TRP A 52 -3.82 19.97 -15.47
C TRP A 52 -3.70 21.42 -14.99
N ARG A 53 -3.36 21.66 -13.72
CA ARG A 53 -3.14 23.02 -13.17
C ARG A 53 -2.07 23.76 -13.93
N GLY A 54 -0.94 23.11 -14.20
CA GLY A 54 0.15 23.70 -14.95
C GLY A 54 -0.27 24.12 -16.37
N ARG A 55 -0.98 23.25 -17.09
CA ARG A 55 -1.44 23.55 -18.47
C ARG A 55 -2.47 24.66 -18.50
N GLN A 56 -3.48 24.63 -17.62
CA GLN A 56 -4.48 25.70 -17.55
C GLN A 56 -3.86 27.03 -17.16
N HIS A 57 -2.98 27.04 -16.15
CA HIS A 57 -2.30 28.24 -15.72
C HIS A 57 -1.50 28.89 -16.85
N GLU A 58 -0.74 28.10 -17.61
CA GLU A 58 0.03 28.60 -18.75
C GLU A 58 -0.88 29.14 -19.87
N ALA A 59 -1.98 28.43 -20.19
CA ALA A 59 -2.95 28.89 -21.18
C ALA A 59 -3.63 30.21 -20.76
N ALA A 60 -4.15 30.28 -19.54
CA ALA A 60 -4.75 31.49 -18.98
C ALA A 60 -3.74 32.65 -18.91
N ARG A 61 -2.47 32.37 -18.63
CA ARG A 61 -1.43 33.39 -18.53
C ARG A 61 -1.11 33.98 -19.89
N ARG A 62 -1.00 33.12 -20.91
CA ARG A 62 -0.84 33.55 -22.30
C ARG A 62 -2.03 34.40 -22.74
N ALA A 63 -3.25 33.98 -22.44
CA ALA A 63 -4.45 34.76 -22.72
C ALA A 63 -4.37 36.16 -22.10
N ALA A 64 -4.07 36.25 -20.80
CA ALA A 64 -3.97 37.51 -20.09
C ALA A 64 -2.89 38.43 -20.70
N GLN A 65 -1.75 37.85 -21.10
CA GLN A 65 -0.69 38.59 -21.79
C GLN A 65 -1.12 39.05 -23.19
N THR A 66 -1.83 38.23 -23.96
CA THR A 66 -2.34 38.60 -25.29
C THR A 66 -3.38 39.72 -25.19
N VAL A 67 -4.32 39.64 -24.25
CA VAL A 67 -5.31 40.69 -24.00
C VAL A 67 -4.63 41.99 -23.57
N SER A 68 -3.68 41.92 -22.65
CA SER A 68 -2.89 43.09 -22.22
C SER A 68 -2.10 43.69 -23.40
N ALA A 69 -1.38 42.86 -24.16
CA ALA A 69 -0.60 43.31 -25.31
C ALA A 69 -1.46 43.95 -26.40
N PHE A 70 -2.67 43.42 -26.63
CA PHE A 70 -3.66 44.02 -27.53
C PHE A 70 -4.03 45.43 -27.05
N LEU A 71 -4.46 45.60 -25.79
CA LEU A 71 -4.84 46.91 -25.27
C LEU A 71 -3.68 47.90 -25.26
N THR A 72 -2.49 47.47 -24.83
CA THR A 72 -1.30 48.34 -24.86
C THR A 72 -0.92 48.73 -26.29
N ARG A 73 -1.15 47.86 -27.28
CA ARG A 73 -0.95 48.19 -28.70
C ARG A 73 -1.94 49.27 -29.12
N GLU A 74 -3.23 49.11 -28.86
CA GLU A 74 -4.25 50.11 -29.21
C GLU A 74 -3.98 51.45 -28.52
N GLN A 75 -3.58 51.45 -27.25
CA GLN A 75 -3.15 52.65 -26.54
C GLN A 75 -1.97 53.35 -27.21
N ARG A 76 -0.94 52.59 -27.63
CA ARG A 76 0.22 53.16 -28.34
C ARG A 76 -0.16 53.72 -29.71
N VAL A 77 -1.09 53.11 -30.43
CA VAL A 77 -1.60 53.65 -31.70
C VAL A 77 -2.25 55.01 -31.46
N LEU A 78 -3.12 55.13 -30.45
CA LEU A 78 -3.75 56.40 -30.08
C LEU A 78 -2.74 57.48 -29.65
N LEU A 79 -1.72 57.11 -28.88
CA LEU A 79 -0.65 58.03 -28.47
C LEU A 79 0.23 58.46 -29.65
N LEU A 80 0.49 57.57 -30.62
CA LEU A 80 1.26 57.91 -31.81
C LEU A 80 0.53 58.96 -32.66
N ILE A 81 -0.80 58.88 -32.73
CA ILE A 81 -1.62 59.90 -33.40
C ILE A 81 -1.42 61.27 -32.74
N ASP A 82 -1.42 61.36 -31.40
CA ASP A 82 -1.17 62.61 -30.67
C ASP A 82 0.21 63.22 -30.95
N VAL A 83 1.24 62.42 -31.25
CA VAL A 83 2.60 62.90 -31.58
C VAL A 83 2.61 63.76 -32.85
N PHE A 84 1.70 63.52 -33.80
CA PHE A 84 1.57 64.36 -35.00
C PHE A 84 1.04 65.77 -34.66
N GLY A 85 0.51 65.98 -33.46
CA GLY A 85 0.16 67.30 -32.94
C GLY A 85 -1.12 67.89 -33.51
N ARG A 86 -1.77 68.78 -32.73
CA ARG A 86 -3.08 69.38 -33.04
C ARG A 86 -3.12 70.14 -34.37
N ASP A 87 -2.03 70.82 -34.75
CA ASP A 87 -1.99 71.69 -35.93
C ASP A 87 -1.87 70.88 -37.23
N GLU A 88 -1.17 69.73 -37.20
CA GLU A 88 -1.22 68.78 -38.31
C GLU A 88 -2.53 68.03 -38.27
N LEU A 89 -2.98 67.46 -37.13
CA LEU A 89 -4.25 66.71 -37.02
C LEU A 89 -5.52 67.49 -37.39
N SER A 90 -5.53 68.81 -37.23
CA SER A 90 -6.64 69.67 -37.68
C SER A 90 -6.54 70.04 -39.17
N ALA A 91 -5.35 69.92 -39.77
CA ALA A 91 -5.09 70.08 -41.20
C ALA A 91 -5.11 68.76 -41.98
N LEU A 92 -4.84 67.64 -41.31
CA LEU A 92 -4.99 66.26 -41.78
C LEU A 92 -6.49 66.04 -41.98
N GLN A 93 -6.87 65.84 -43.23
CA GLN A 93 -8.24 65.52 -43.59
C GLN A 93 -8.66 64.22 -42.89
N SER A 94 -9.96 64.05 -42.63
CA SER A 94 -10.53 62.83 -42.02
C SER A 94 -10.03 61.53 -42.67
N SER A 95 -9.60 61.60 -43.94
CA SER A 95 -9.00 60.53 -44.72
C SER A 95 -7.84 59.79 -44.06
N GLU A 96 -6.97 60.43 -43.28
CA GLU A 96 -5.83 59.72 -42.64
C GLU A 96 -6.24 58.91 -41.42
N MET A 97 -7.16 59.44 -40.60
CA MET A 97 -7.77 58.68 -39.51
C MET A 97 -8.68 57.57 -40.04
N GLU A 98 -9.37 57.81 -41.16
CA GLU A 98 -10.10 56.78 -41.91
C GLU A 98 -9.14 55.69 -42.42
N GLU A 99 -7.97 56.03 -42.96
CA GLU A 99 -6.98 55.02 -43.39
C GLU A 99 -6.48 54.17 -42.20
N LEU A 100 -6.29 54.76 -41.02
CA LEU A 100 -5.96 54.02 -39.81
C LEU A 100 -7.07 53.05 -39.40
N LEU A 101 -8.34 53.46 -39.46
CA LEU A 101 -9.48 52.58 -39.23
C LEU A 101 -9.53 51.40 -40.22
N HIS A 102 -9.17 51.65 -41.49
CA HIS A 102 -9.14 50.58 -42.50
C HIS A 102 -7.98 49.59 -42.28
N ARG A 103 -6.86 50.04 -41.71
CA ARG A 103 -5.68 49.20 -41.44
C ARG A 103 -5.82 48.40 -40.15
N ASP A 104 -6.52 48.92 -39.14
CA ASP A 104 -6.77 48.22 -37.89
C ASP A 104 -8.25 47.85 -37.72
N PRO A 105 -8.64 46.59 -38.00
CA PRO A 105 -10.04 46.16 -37.92
C PRO A 105 -10.60 46.14 -36.49
N ALA A 106 -9.75 46.31 -35.47
CA ALA A 106 -10.19 46.44 -34.09
C ALA A 106 -10.80 47.81 -33.79
N LEU A 107 -10.45 48.85 -34.56
CA LEU A 107 -10.94 50.21 -34.34
C LEU A 107 -12.27 50.42 -35.09
N LEU A 108 -13.31 50.80 -34.34
CA LEU A 108 -14.64 51.13 -34.89
C LEU A 108 -14.82 52.64 -35.06
N GLU A 109 -14.19 53.44 -34.21
CA GLU A 109 -14.29 54.89 -34.20
C GLU A 109 -13.09 55.44 -33.43
N ILE A 110 -12.57 56.58 -33.85
CA ILE A 110 -11.51 57.32 -33.13
C ILE A 110 -11.93 58.78 -33.04
N VAL A 111 -11.74 59.40 -31.89
CA VAL A 111 -11.99 60.82 -31.66
C VAL A 111 -10.81 61.45 -30.92
N TYR A 112 -10.42 62.64 -31.36
CA TYR A 112 -9.48 63.51 -30.66
C TYR A 112 -10.22 64.72 -30.10
N LEU A 113 -10.12 64.91 -28.79
CA LEU A 113 -10.77 65.99 -28.06
C LEU A 113 -9.73 66.92 -27.44
N ASP A 114 -10.04 68.20 -27.37
CA ASP A 114 -9.25 69.14 -26.58
C ASP A 114 -9.58 69.10 -25.08
N ALA A 115 -8.88 69.90 -24.27
CA ALA A 115 -9.04 69.93 -22.82
C ALA A 115 -10.45 70.34 -22.33
N VAL A 116 -11.25 70.96 -23.19
CA VAL A 116 -12.62 71.39 -22.91
C VAL A 116 -13.64 70.38 -23.48
N GLY A 117 -13.17 69.34 -24.18
CA GLY A 117 -14.00 68.29 -24.76
C GLY A 117 -14.57 68.65 -26.12
N GLN A 118 -13.96 69.60 -26.85
CA GLN A 118 -14.32 69.87 -28.24
C GLN A 118 -13.60 68.89 -29.18
N ILE A 119 -14.31 68.38 -30.19
CA ILE A 119 -13.74 67.50 -31.21
C ILE A 119 -12.78 68.29 -32.10
N ILE A 120 -11.52 67.88 -32.06
CA ILE A 120 -10.45 68.34 -32.95
C ILE A 120 -10.51 67.54 -34.25
N SER A 121 -10.64 66.21 -34.15
CA SER A 121 -10.78 65.31 -35.29
C SER A 121 -11.56 64.06 -34.88
N HIS A 122 -12.29 63.47 -35.82
CA HIS A 122 -12.99 62.21 -35.58
C HIS A 122 -13.07 61.40 -36.89
N ALA A 123 -13.07 60.09 -36.75
CA ALA A 123 -13.32 59.17 -37.85
C ALA A 123 -14.17 57.99 -37.34
N PRO A 124 -15.38 57.77 -37.88
CA PRO A 124 -16.20 56.60 -37.58
C PRO A 124 -16.14 55.57 -38.72
N SER A 125 -16.10 54.28 -38.40
CA SER A 125 -16.20 53.19 -39.41
C SER A 125 -17.63 53.00 -39.92
N SER A 126 -18.64 53.27 -39.08
CA SER A 126 -20.06 53.13 -39.43
C SER A 126 -20.94 54.17 -38.73
N GLU A 127 -21.15 54.02 -37.43
CA GLU A 127 -21.92 54.92 -36.57
C GLU A 127 -20.98 55.69 -35.63
N ALA A 128 -21.17 57.00 -35.55
CA ALA A 128 -20.41 57.90 -34.68
C ALA A 128 -21.08 58.00 -33.31
N LEU A 129 -20.61 57.21 -32.34
CA LEU A 129 -21.15 57.18 -30.98
C LEU A 129 -20.31 58.02 -30.00
N LEU A 130 -19.01 58.18 -30.27
CA LEU A 130 -18.12 59.05 -29.50
C LEU A 130 -18.21 60.52 -29.95
N GLY A 131 -18.68 60.75 -31.18
CA GLY A 131 -18.88 62.07 -31.76
C GLY A 131 -20.11 62.86 -31.26
N ASP A 132 -21.01 62.26 -30.48
CA ASP A 132 -22.21 62.94 -29.96
C ASP A 132 -21.90 63.78 -28.69
N LEU A 133 -21.56 65.04 -28.93
CA LEU A 133 -21.00 66.03 -28.00
C LEU A 133 -21.85 66.39 -26.77
N PHE A 134 -23.13 66.02 -26.71
CA PHE A 134 -23.99 66.41 -25.58
C PHE A 134 -23.66 65.67 -24.27
N THR A 135 -22.94 64.54 -24.33
CA THR A 135 -22.62 63.71 -23.16
C THR A 135 -21.12 63.57 -22.87
N THR A 136 -20.26 63.92 -23.83
CA THR A 136 -18.80 63.69 -23.78
C THR A 136 -18.11 64.38 -22.61
N GLN A 137 -18.46 65.62 -22.30
CA GLN A 137 -17.81 66.38 -21.21
C GLN A 137 -18.07 65.79 -19.81
N GLN A 138 -19.14 65.01 -19.66
CA GLN A 138 -19.51 64.33 -18.41
C GLN A 138 -19.21 62.84 -18.46
N ALA A 139 -18.81 62.32 -19.62
CA ALA A 139 -18.53 60.90 -19.78
C ALA A 139 -17.30 60.52 -18.96
N ARG A 140 -17.43 59.41 -18.21
CA ARG A 140 -16.39 58.92 -17.30
C ARG A 140 -15.05 58.73 -18.02
N TRP A 141 -15.08 58.22 -19.25
CA TRP A 141 -13.89 58.00 -20.06
C TRP A 141 -13.14 59.29 -20.42
N PHE A 142 -13.86 60.39 -20.66
CA PHE A 142 -13.25 61.69 -20.97
C PHE A 142 -12.66 62.33 -19.71
N VAL A 143 -13.42 62.32 -18.61
CA VAL A 143 -12.98 62.89 -17.34
C VAL A 143 -11.73 62.19 -16.82
N GLU A 144 -11.72 60.85 -16.80
CA GLU A 144 -10.55 60.09 -16.33
C GLU A 144 -9.31 60.30 -17.23
N ALA A 145 -9.48 60.29 -18.55
CA ALA A 145 -8.40 60.53 -19.51
C ALA A 145 -7.85 61.95 -19.43
N ARG A 146 -8.70 62.97 -19.32
CA ARG A 146 -8.29 64.37 -19.15
C ARG A 146 -7.49 64.57 -17.86
N ASP A 147 -7.85 63.85 -16.80
CA ASP A 147 -7.15 63.86 -15.52
C ASP A 147 -5.84 63.03 -15.55
N GLY A 148 -5.40 62.58 -16.72
CA GLY A 148 -4.12 61.93 -16.95
C GLY A 148 -4.13 60.41 -16.80
N LYS A 149 -5.30 59.78 -16.69
CA LYS A 149 -5.43 58.33 -16.48
C LYS A 149 -6.00 57.64 -17.71
N THR A 150 -5.32 56.60 -18.19
CA THR A 150 -5.89 55.75 -19.23
C THR A 150 -7.18 55.08 -18.73
N TYR A 151 -8.25 55.22 -19.49
CA TYR A 151 -9.54 54.64 -19.21
C TYR A 151 -9.80 53.45 -20.12
N VAL A 152 -10.17 52.32 -19.53
CA VAL A 152 -10.65 51.13 -20.24
C VAL A 152 -12.07 50.87 -19.76
N GLY A 153 -13.05 51.07 -20.64
CA GLY A 153 -14.47 50.93 -20.33
C GLY A 153 -14.96 49.49 -20.25
N ASP A 154 -16.18 49.34 -19.75
CA ASP A 154 -16.92 48.09 -19.83
C ASP A 154 -17.38 47.80 -21.26
N VAL A 155 -17.65 46.53 -21.54
CA VAL A 155 -18.31 46.11 -22.78
C VAL A 155 -19.72 46.72 -22.88
N GLN A 156 -20.02 47.28 -24.04
CA GLN A 156 -21.33 47.79 -24.42
C GLN A 156 -21.84 47.02 -25.63
N VAL A 157 -23.16 46.99 -25.79
CA VAL A 157 -23.83 46.27 -26.88
C VAL A 157 -24.69 47.28 -27.63
N THR A 158 -24.49 47.39 -28.94
CA THR A 158 -25.32 48.19 -29.83
C THR A 158 -26.68 47.53 -30.09
N ALA A 159 -27.60 48.25 -30.73
CA ALA A 159 -28.91 47.72 -31.10
C ALA A 159 -28.85 46.53 -32.09
N ASP A 160 -27.76 46.41 -32.85
CA ASP A 160 -27.49 45.30 -33.78
C ASP A 160 -26.63 44.19 -33.16
N ASN A 161 -26.57 44.10 -31.82
CA ASN A 161 -25.83 43.10 -31.06
C ASN A 161 -24.30 43.10 -31.29
N GLN A 162 -23.73 44.23 -31.73
CA GLN A 162 -22.28 44.37 -31.78
C GLN A 162 -21.72 44.81 -30.43
N THR A 163 -20.74 44.08 -29.94
CA THR A 163 -20.06 44.37 -28.68
C THR A 163 -18.84 45.27 -28.92
N TYR A 164 -18.74 46.36 -28.16
CA TYR A 164 -17.60 47.27 -28.21
C TYR A 164 -17.15 47.73 -26.82
N LEU A 165 -15.93 48.26 -26.70
CA LEU A 165 -15.43 48.94 -25.51
C LEU A 165 -14.93 50.34 -25.87
N ILE A 166 -14.90 51.25 -24.92
CA ILE A 166 -14.29 52.58 -25.09
C ILE A 166 -12.93 52.61 -24.40
N LEU A 167 -11.88 52.83 -25.18
CA LEU A 167 -10.53 53.09 -24.69
C LEU A 167 -10.25 54.59 -24.81
N ALA A 168 -9.84 55.25 -23.72
CA ALA A 168 -9.44 56.65 -23.77
C ALA A 168 -8.07 56.85 -23.11
N VAL A 169 -7.21 57.61 -23.78
CA VAL A 169 -5.85 57.92 -23.32
C VAL A 169 -5.65 59.44 -23.22
N PRO A 170 -4.87 59.91 -22.22
CA PRO A 170 -4.48 61.31 -22.15
C PRO A 170 -3.65 61.68 -23.38
N ALA A 171 -3.92 62.86 -23.92
CA ALA A 171 -3.22 63.43 -25.06
C ALA A 171 -2.58 64.78 -24.68
N GLY A 172 -1.74 65.31 -25.56
CA GLY A 172 -0.99 66.55 -25.33
C GLY A 172 -1.88 67.74 -24.92
N ARG A 173 -1.32 68.62 -24.07
CA ARG A 173 -1.98 69.86 -23.59
C ARG A 173 -3.33 69.62 -22.90
N GLY A 174 -3.53 68.45 -22.30
CA GLY A 174 -4.75 68.10 -21.57
C GLY A 174 -5.91 67.64 -22.47
N GLY A 175 -5.64 67.36 -23.75
CA GLY A 175 -6.60 66.72 -24.65
C GLY A 175 -6.80 65.24 -24.32
N VAL A 176 -7.75 64.61 -25.02
CA VAL A 176 -8.08 63.19 -24.86
C VAL A 176 -8.21 62.54 -26.22
N MET A 177 -7.53 61.42 -26.43
CA MET A 177 -7.76 60.52 -27.55
C MET A 177 -8.64 59.37 -27.07
N ALA A 178 -9.74 59.10 -27.76
CA ALA A 178 -10.59 57.95 -27.45
C ALA A 178 -10.89 57.14 -28.70
N ALA A 179 -11.06 55.83 -28.51
CA ALA A 179 -11.46 54.93 -29.57
C ALA A 179 -12.50 53.92 -29.08
N ARG A 180 -13.38 53.56 -30.01
CA ARG A 180 -14.32 52.46 -29.85
C ARG A 180 -13.67 51.20 -30.41
N LEU A 181 -13.43 50.21 -29.56
CA LEU A 181 -12.78 48.96 -29.93
C LEU A 181 -13.80 47.85 -30.14
N ARG A 182 -13.65 47.08 -31.20
CA ARG A 182 -14.47 45.90 -31.52
C ARG A 182 -14.09 44.73 -30.59
N MET A 183 -15.07 44.18 -29.88
CA MET A 183 -14.79 43.11 -28.89
C MET A 183 -14.62 41.71 -29.47
N THR A 184 -15.03 41.48 -30.72
CA THR A 184 -14.82 40.18 -31.36
C THR A 184 -13.33 39.80 -31.41
N VAL A 185 -12.41 40.76 -31.50
CA VAL A 185 -10.97 40.48 -31.47
C VAL A 185 -10.54 39.87 -30.13
N LEU A 186 -11.05 40.40 -29.01
CA LEU A 186 -10.78 39.84 -27.69
C LEU A 186 -11.51 38.51 -27.48
N GLN A 187 -12.70 38.37 -28.06
CA GLN A 187 -13.43 37.11 -28.04
C GLN A 187 -12.68 36.00 -28.78
N GLU A 188 -12.11 36.28 -29.95
CA GLU A 188 -11.30 35.31 -30.71
C GLU A 188 -10.08 34.84 -29.89
N VAL A 189 -9.43 35.74 -29.14
CA VAL A 189 -8.33 35.38 -28.24
C VAL A 189 -8.81 34.39 -27.17
N VAL A 190 -9.96 34.66 -26.56
CA VAL A 190 -10.55 33.82 -25.53
C VAL A 190 -10.99 32.47 -26.13
N GLU A 191 -11.72 32.47 -27.24
CA GLU A 191 -12.19 31.29 -27.97
C GLU A 191 -11.03 30.42 -28.48
N SER A 192 -9.89 31.01 -28.83
CA SER A 192 -8.70 30.26 -29.26
C SER A 192 -8.06 29.42 -28.14
N LEU A 193 -8.43 29.64 -26.88
CA LEU A 193 -7.89 28.90 -25.74
C LEU A 193 -8.56 27.54 -25.61
N HIS A 194 -7.96 26.54 -26.26
CA HIS A 194 -8.40 25.16 -26.17
C HIS A 194 -7.57 24.41 -25.12
N PHE A 195 -8.23 23.89 -24.09
CA PHE A 195 -7.62 23.00 -23.09
C PHE A 195 -8.65 21.97 -22.63
N GLY A 196 -8.39 20.70 -22.96
CA GLY A 196 -9.41 19.67 -22.82
C GLY A 196 -10.55 19.83 -23.83
N ASP A 197 -11.56 18.99 -23.69
CA ASP A 197 -12.74 18.93 -24.57
C ASP A 197 -13.85 19.87 -24.09
N SER A 198 -13.94 20.12 -22.78
CA SER A 198 -14.93 21.00 -22.13
C SER A 198 -14.36 22.33 -21.64
N GLY A 199 -13.13 22.66 -22.04
CA GLY A 199 -12.46 23.88 -21.64
C GLY A 199 -13.19 25.13 -22.13
N ILE A 200 -13.54 26.03 -21.22
CA ILE A 200 -14.10 27.35 -21.53
C ILE A 200 -13.30 28.45 -20.87
N SER A 201 -13.25 29.59 -21.52
CA SER A 201 -12.48 30.74 -21.08
C SER A 201 -13.34 32.00 -21.20
N TYR A 202 -13.13 32.94 -20.29
CA TYR A 202 -13.81 34.21 -20.33
C TYR A 202 -13.05 35.28 -19.57
N LEU A 203 -13.40 36.53 -19.84
CA LEU A 203 -12.83 37.71 -19.25
C LEU A 203 -13.89 38.42 -18.43
N VAL A 204 -13.54 38.82 -17.21
CA VAL A 204 -14.47 39.48 -16.28
C VAL A 204 -13.81 40.71 -15.66
N ASN A 205 -14.57 41.77 -15.44
CA ASN A 205 -14.09 42.94 -14.70
C ASN A 205 -14.22 42.75 -13.17
N GLN A 206 -13.66 43.68 -12.39
CA GLN A 206 -13.76 43.67 -10.91
C GLN A 206 -15.19 43.76 -10.37
N ASP A 207 -16.13 44.29 -11.16
CA ASP A 207 -17.54 44.40 -10.82
C ASP A 207 -18.35 43.13 -11.13
N GLY A 208 -17.70 42.08 -11.66
CA GLY A 208 -18.34 40.82 -12.02
C GLY A 208 -19.07 40.83 -13.35
N ARG A 209 -18.80 41.79 -14.24
CA ARG A 209 -19.36 41.82 -15.59
C ARG A 209 -18.49 41.03 -16.56
N ILE A 210 -19.11 40.17 -17.36
CA ILE A 210 -18.41 39.39 -18.39
C ILE A 210 -18.15 40.28 -19.61
N ILE A 211 -16.89 40.36 -20.02
CA ILE A 211 -16.39 41.23 -21.10
C ILE A 211 -16.22 40.44 -22.41
N ALA A 212 -15.70 39.23 -22.30
CA ALA A 212 -15.53 38.28 -23.40
C ALA A 212 -15.78 36.87 -22.86
N HIS A 213 -16.35 35.98 -23.66
CA HIS A 213 -16.64 34.60 -23.27
C HIS A 213 -16.56 33.70 -24.52
N SER A 214 -16.14 32.44 -24.38
CA SER A 214 -16.10 31.48 -25.50
C SER A 214 -17.45 31.34 -26.23
N ASP A 215 -18.54 31.48 -25.48
CA ASP A 215 -19.89 31.69 -26.00
C ASP A 215 -20.26 33.20 -26.08
N PRO A 216 -20.33 33.80 -27.28
CA PRO A 216 -20.67 35.23 -27.45
C PRO A 216 -22.04 35.63 -26.89
N GLN A 217 -22.99 34.70 -26.80
CA GLN A 217 -24.35 35.01 -26.34
C GLN A 217 -24.35 35.51 -24.90
N ILE A 218 -23.40 35.05 -24.08
CA ILE A 218 -23.27 35.45 -22.67
C ILE A 218 -22.88 36.92 -22.53
N VAL A 219 -22.02 37.41 -23.43
CA VAL A 219 -21.57 38.82 -23.47
C VAL A 219 -22.69 39.72 -23.99
N ILE A 220 -23.38 39.31 -25.07
CA ILE A 220 -24.51 40.03 -25.66
C ILE A 220 -25.66 40.16 -24.65
N ALA A 221 -25.90 39.12 -23.85
CA ALA A 221 -26.86 39.14 -22.75
C ALA A 221 -26.45 40.03 -21.55
N GLN A 222 -25.27 40.66 -21.60
CA GLN A 222 -24.73 41.51 -20.54
C GLN A 222 -24.67 40.81 -19.18
N THR A 223 -24.31 39.53 -19.19
CA THR A 223 -24.33 38.67 -18.00
C THR A 223 -23.39 39.19 -16.90
N ARG A 224 -23.88 39.13 -15.66
CA ARG A 224 -23.16 39.56 -14.44
C ARG A 224 -23.10 38.43 -13.42
N LEU A 225 -22.06 38.44 -12.59
CA LEU A 225 -21.81 37.47 -11.53
C LEU A 225 -22.57 37.77 -10.21
N ASP A 226 -23.55 38.67 -10.24
CA ASP A 226 -24.23 39.14 -9.03
C ASP A 226 -24.99 38.00 -8.30
N ASP A 227 -25.54 37.05 -9.07
CA ASP A 227 -26.23 35.84 -8.54
C ASP A 227 -25.25 34.73 -8.07
N ARG A 228 -23.94 34.97 -8.17
CA ARG A 228 -22.87 34.01 -7.86
C ARG A 228 -21.84 34.64 -6.90
N PRO A 229 -22.20 34.86 -5.62
CA PRO A 229 -21.35 35.57 -4.67
C PRO A 229 -20.00 34.88 -4.43
N GLU A 230 -19.93 33.56 -4.53
CA GLU A 230 -18.68 32.79 -4.42
C GLU A 230 -17.71 33.10 -5.56
N LEU A 231 -18.20 33.11 -6.81
CA LEU A 231 -17.41 33.41 -8.00
C LEU A 231 -17.03 34.90 -8.05
N LEU A 232 -17.94 35.79 -7.63
CA LEU A 232 -17.67 37.22 -7.52
C LEU A 232 -16.61 37.51 -6.46
N ALA A 233 -16.66 36.84 -5.31
CA ALA A 233 -15.63 36.96 -4.28
C ALA A 233 -14.27 36.49 -4.78
N LEU A 234 -14.24 35.41 -5.56
CA LEU A 234 -13.04 34.87 -6.19
C LEU A 234 -12.42 35.86 -7.18
N VAL A 235 -13.22 36.42 -8.09
CA VAL A 235 -12.79 37.45 -9.05
C VAL A 235 -12.28 38.69 -8.30
N ARG A 236 -13.00 39.18 -7.29
CA ARG A 236 -12.55 40.36 -6.52
C ARG A 236 -11.27 40.09 -5.70
N ALA A 237 -11.10 38.86 -5.23
CA ALA A 237 -9.91 38.44 -4.50
C ALA A 237 -8.71 38.14 -5.40
N ALA A 238 -8.92 37.96 -6.70
CA ALA A 238 -7.89 37.62 -7.70
C ALA A 238 -6.96 38.80 -8.03
N LYS A 239 -6.37 39.40 -6.98
CA LYS A 239 -5.13 40.18 -7.09
C LYS A 239 -3.93 39.28 -7.41
N GLU A 240 -4.04 37.99 -7.12
CA GLU A 240 -3.08 36.95 -7.43
C GLU A 240 -3.72 35.82 -8.23
N THR A 241 -2.90 34.92 -8.78
CA THR A 241 -3.39 33.73 -9.48
C THR A 241 -4.09 32.80 -8.48
N TRP A 242 -5.31 32.39 -8.80
CA TRP A 242 -6.04 31.36 -8.06
C TRP A 242 -6.28 30.15 -8.95
N ALA A 243 -6.27 28.94 -8.37
CA ALA A 243 -6.67 27.72 -9.04
C ALA A 243 -7.38 26.79 -8.05
N GLY A 244 -8.51 26.21 -8.43
CA GLY A 244 -9.30 25.37 -7.54
C GLY A 244 -10.60 24.87 -8.16
N GLU A 245 -11.40 24.19 -7.33
CA GLU A 245 -12.71 23.66 -7.70
C GLU A 245 -13.80 24.62 -7.25
N TYR A 246 -14.81 24.83 -8.11
CA TYR A 246 -15.99 25.65 -7.80
C TYR A 246 -17.16 25.28 -8.71
N THR A 247 -18.29 25.96 -8.56
CA THR A 247 -19.46 25.78 -9.42
C THR A 247 -19.57 26.93 -10.42
N ASN A 248 -19.59 26.61 -11.72
CA ASN A 248 -19.61 27.62 -12.78
C ASN A 248 -20.97 28.33 -12.94
N LEU A 249 -21.04 29.22 -13.94
CA LEU A 249 -22.25 29.95 -14.33
C LEU A 249 -23.45 29.03 -14.57
N GLN A 250 -23.23 27.86 -15.17
CA GLN A 250 -24.26 26.87 -15.50
C GLN A 250 -24.62 25.94 -14.33
N GLY A 251 -24.01 26.11 -13.15
CA GLY A 251 -24.28 25.25 -11.99
C GLY A 251 -23.55 23.90 -12.01
N GLN A 252 -22.53 23.76 -12.84
CA GLN A 252 -21.75 22.52 -12.96
C GLN A 252 -20.46 22.61 -12.13
N PRO A 253 -20.02 21.49 -11.52
CA PRO A 253 -18.74 21.44 -10.83
C PRO A 253 -17.61 21.51 -11.85
N VAL A 254 -16.82 22.57 -11.75
CA VAL A 254 -15.68 22.83 -12.61
C VAL A 254 -14.43 22.99 -11.79
N VAL A 255 -13.35 22.85 -12.51
CA VAL A 255 -12.01 23.15 -12.06
C VAL A 255 -11.58 24.38 -12.84
N GLY A 256 -11.17 25.46 -12.17
CA GLY A 256 -10.76 26.65 -12.90
C GLY A 256 -9.59 27.39 -12.29
N THR A 257 -9.09 28.33 -13.10
CA THR A 257 -7.92 29.15 -12.82
C THR A 257 -8.26 30.60 -13.16
N THR A 258 -7.85 31.55 -12.32
CA THR A 258 -8.02 32.97 -12.57
C THR A 258 -6.69 33.70 -12.60
N ILE A 259 -6.51 34.55 -13.62
CA ILE A 259 -5.28 35.31 -13.83
C ILE A 259 -5.63 36.77 -14.12
N PRO A 260 -5.09 37.74 -13.36
CA PRO A 260 -5.30 39.15 -13.65
C PRO A 260 -4.59 39.55 -14.94
N VAL A 261 -5.26 40.38 -15.75
CA VAL A 261 -4.69 40.96 -16.97
C VAL A 261 -3.88 42.21 -16.58
N PRO A 262 -2.57 42.25 -16.89
CA PRO A 262 -1.72 43.39 -16.53
C PRO A 262 -2.26 44.72 -17.04
N GLU A 263 -2.15 45.76 -16.21
CA GLU A 263 -2.56 47.15 -16.52
C GLU A 263 -4.06 47.36 -16.76
N THR A 264 -4.89 46.37 -16.40
CA THR A 264 -6.36 46.46 -16.54
C THR A 264 -7.07 45.98 -15.28
N PRO A 265 -8.34 46.35 -15.08
CA PRO A 265 -9.17 45.78 -14.02
C PRO A 265 -9.77 44.41 -14.40
N TRP A 266 -9.19 43.70 -15.36
CA TRP A 266 -9.78 42.49 -15.92
C TRP A 266 -9.08 41.23 -15.45
N ILE A 267 -9.83 40.14 -15.40
CA ILE A 267 -9.36 38.84 -14.94
C ILE A 267 -9.80 37.81 -15.96
N VAL A 268 -8.84 37.03 -16.45
CA VAL A 268 -9.11 35.84 -17.27
C VAL A 268 -9.50 34.72 -16.33
N VAL A 269 -10.62 34.07 -16.63
CA VAL A 269 -11.08 32.86 -15.97
C VAL A 269 -11.08 31.74 -17.00
N THR A 270 -10.51 30.60 -16.63
CA THR A 270 -10.53 29.37 -17.43
C THR A 270 -11.14 28.25 -16.61
N GLU A 271 -12.06 27.50 -17.18
CA GLU A 271 -12.80 26.42 -16.52
C GLU A 271 -12.76 25.16 -17.36
N ILE A 272 -12.70 24.00 -16.71
CA ILE A 272 -12.88 22.69 -17.33
C ILE A 272 -13.81 21.87 -16.45
N ALA A 273 -14.63 21.01 -17.05
CA ALA A 273 -15.54 20.16 -16.28
C ALA A 273 -14.74 19.22 -15.35
N GLN A 274 -15.13 19.15 -14.08
CA GLN A 274 -14.51 18.24 -13.11
C GLN A 274 -14.59 16.78 -13.57
N ALA A 275 -15.66 16.42 -14.27
CA ALA A 275 -15.86 15.09 -14.82
C ALA A 275 -14.81 14.71 -15.87
N GLU A 276 -14.33 15.66 -16.68
CA GLU A 276 -13.28 15.44 -17.67
C GLU A 276 -11.92 15.30 -16.99
N VAL A 277 -11.60 16.22 -16.06
CA VAL A 277 -10.32 16.22 -15.33
C VAL A 277 -10.03 14.91 -14.63
N TYR A 278 -11.05 14.25 -14.08
CA TYR A 278 -10.89 12.99 -13.35
C TYR A 278 -11.41 11.76 -14.12
N ALA A 279 -11.75 11.88 -15.40
CA ALA A 279 -12.24 10.76 -16.21
C ALA A 279 -11.18 9.66 -16.32
N ASP A 280 -9.97 10.05 -16.73
CA ASP A 280 -8.84 9.14 -16.94
C ASP A 280 -8.39 8.51 -15.62
N SER A 281 -8.24 9.32 -14.57
CA SER A 281 -7.96 8.85 -13.20
C SER A 281 -8.90 7.73 -12.77
N ARG A 282 -10.20 7.92 -12.94
CA ARG A 282 -11.23 7.01 -12.42
C ARG A 282 -11.13 5.62 -13.02
N THR A 283 -10.77 5.52 -14.30
CA THR A 283 -10.54 4.21 -14.93
C THR A 283 -9.22 3.59 -14.49
N ALA A 284 -8.17 4.39 -14.33
CA ALA A 284 -6.87 3.94 -13.82
C ALA A 284 -6.99 3.36 -12.40
N TRP A 285 -7.86 3.92 -11.56
CA TRP A 285 -8.17 3.40 -10.23
C TRP A 285 -8.71 1.97 -10.25
N TRP A 286 -9.64 1.67 -11.16
CA TRP A 286 -10.18 0.31 -11.28
C TRP A 286 -9.12 -0.68 -11.74
N TRP A 287 -8.24 -0.29 -12.67
CA TRP A 287 -7.14 -1.14 -13.13
C TRP A 287 -6.10 -1.37 -12.03
N LEU A 288 -5.73 -0.34 -11.26
CA LEU A 288 -4.84 -0.48 -10.11
C LEU A 288 -5.41 -1.43 -9.06
N LEU A 289 -6.69 -1.26 -8.69
CA LEU A 289 -7.37 -2.16 -7.75
C LEU A 289 -7.43 -3.61 -8.27
N ALA A 290 -7.82 -3.81 -9.53
CA ALA A 290 -7.85 -5.13 -10.13
C ALA A 290 -6.46 -5.79 -10.14
N GLY A 291 -5.42 -5.04 -10.54
CA GLY A 291 -4.03 -5.48 -10.51
C GLY A 291 -3.56 -5.87 -9.12
N THR A 292 -3.87 -5.07 -8.10
CA THR A 292 -3.54 -5.38 -6.70
C THR A 292 -4.22 -6.65 -6.21
N VAL A 293 -5.50 -6.88 -6.56
CA VAL A 293 -6.20 -8.11 -6.22
C VAL A 293 -5.52 -9.32 -6.87
N VAL A 294 -5.20 -9.24 -8.17
CA VAL A 294 -4.52 -10.34 -8.88
C VAL A 294 -3.15 -10.64 -8.26
N ILE A 295 -2.33 -9.61 -8.03
CA ILE A 295 -1.00 -9.75 -7.39
C ILE A 295 -1.15 -10.34 -5.98
N GLY A 296 -2.13 -9.85 -5.21
CA GLY A 296 -2.42 -10.36 -3.88
C GLY A 296 -2.80 -11.84 -3.87
N LEU A 297 -3.63 -12.29 -4.81
CA LEU A 297 -3.99 -13.70 -4.95
C LEU A 297 -2.78 -14.58 -5.30
N VAL A 298 -1.94 -14.13 -6.25
CA VAL A 298 -0.71 -14.85 -6.64
C VAL A 298 0.23 -14.96 -5.46
N LEU A 299 0.49 -13.86 -4.77
CA LEU A 299 1.43 -13.80 -3.65
C LEU A 299 0.91 -14.60 -2.44
N ALA A 300 -0.40 -14.55 -2.15
CA ALA A 300 -1.03 -15.41 -1.15
C ALA A 300 -0.89 -16.90 -1.50
N HIS A 301 -1.04 -17.27 -2.77
CA HIS A 301 -0.85 -18.65 -3.23
C HIS A 301 0.61 -19.10 -3.06
N VAL A 302 1.58 -18.28 -3.47
CA VAL A 302 3.02 -18.55 -3.32
C VAL A 302 3.41 -18.69 -1.85
N VAL A 303 3.02 -17.74 -1.00
CA VAL A 303 3.30 -17.82 0.45
C VAL A 303 2.65 -19.04 1.08
N SER A 304 1.39 -19.35 0.73
CA SER A 304 0.69 -20.54 1.24
C SER A 304 1.39 -21.84 0.85
N THR A 305 1.86 -21.95 -0.39
CA THR A 305 2.57 -23.14 -0.88
C THR A 305 3.95 -23.29 -0.26
N LEU A 306 4.70 -22.19 -0.11
CA LEU A 306 5.99 -22.18 0.57
C LEU A 306 5.87 -22.56 2.05
N LEU A 307 4.96 -21.94 2.80
CA LEU A 307 4.75 -22.24 4.22
C LEU A 307 4.33 -23.71 4.43
N LYS A 308 3.49 -24.24 3.55
CA LYS A 308 3.12 -25.66 3.56
C LYS A 308 4.31 -26.59 3.32
N ARG A 309 5.14 -26.30 2.32
CA ARG A 309 6.25 -27.17 1.91
C ARG A 309 7.44 -27.08 2.85
N ARG A 310 7.79 -25.86 3.32
CA ARG A 310 8.99 -25.60 4.13
C ARG A 310 8.78 -25.79 5.63
N PHE A 311 7.57 -25.58 6.16
CA PHE A 311 7.33 -25.60 7.62
C PHE A 311 6.30 -26.64 8.04
N LEU A 312 5.07 -26.56 7.51
CA LEU A 312 3.97 -27.39 8.00
C LEU A 312 4.16 -28.90 7.73
N ARG A 313 4.59 -29.28 6.52
CA ARG A 313 4.82 -30.70 6.18
C ARG A 313 5.96 -31.33 7.02
N PRO A 314 7.15 -30.71 7.16
CA PRO A 314 8.19 -31.22 8.05
C PRO A 314 7.74 -31.36 9.50
N MET A 315 7.05 -30.36 10.07
CA MET A 315 6.53 -30.47 11.45
C MET A 315 5.54 -31.62 11.62
N GLN A 316 4.67 -31.88 10.64
CA GLN A 316 3.74 -33.00 10.68
C GLN A 316 4.46 -34.35 10.65
N ARG A 317 5.53 -34.47 9.85
CA ARG A 317 6.36 -35.67 9.81
C ARG A 317 7.11 -35.87 11.13
N LEU A 318 7.69 -34.82 11.67
CA LEU A 318 8.34 -34.84 12.99
C LEU A 318 7.36 -35.30 14.08
N GLN A 319 6.18 -34.70 14.15
CA GLN A 319 5.15 -35.08 15.12
C GLN A 319 4.72 -36.55 14.96
N ALA A 320 4.47 -37.00 13.72
CA ALA A 320 4.05 -38.37 13.46
C ALA A 320 5.16 -39.37 13.84
N GLY A 321 6.41 -39.10 13.47
CA GLY A 321 7.55 -39.95 13.79
C GLY A 321 7.84 -40.03 15.29
N VAL A 322 7.78 -38.90 16.01
CA VAL A 322 7.91 -38.90 17.48
C VAL A 322 6.80 -39.72 18.14
N CYS A 323 5.55 -39.63 17.67
CA CYS A 323 4.47 -40.45 18.20
C CYS A 323 4.68 -41.96 17.93
N GLN A 324 5.24 -42.33 16.78
CA GLN A 324 5.55 -43.74 16.46
C GLN A 324 6.68 -44.28 17.35
N ILE A 325 7.76 -43.52 17.50
CA ILE A 325 8.86 -43.87 18.42
C ILE A 325 8.33 -43.99 19.86
N GLY A 326 7.51 -43.03 20.31
CA GLY A 326 6.89 -43.04 21.63
C GLY A 326 5.88 -44.17 21.86
N ALA A 327 5.33 -44.77 20.78
CA ALA A 327 4.46 -45.94 20.86
C ALA A 327 5.24 -47.28 20.95
N GLY A 328 6.57 -47.24 20.91
CA GLY A 328 7.46 -48.40 21.05
C GLY A 328 8.10 -48.87 19.74
N ASP A 329 7.79 -48.26 18.59
CA ASP A 329 8.51 -48.56 17.34
C ASP A 329 9.85 -47.82 17.29
N LEU A 330 10.83 -48.36 18.02
CA LEU A 330 12.19 -47.82 18.06
C LEU A 330 12.97 -48.04 16.75
N SER A 331 12.43 -48.80 15.79
CA SER A 331 13.05 -49.00 14.48
C SER A 331 12.74 -47.85 13.52
N HIS A 332 11.65 -47.11 13.77
CA HIS A 332 11.26 -45.97 12.96
C HIS A 332 12.30 -44.84 13.01
N ARG A 333 12.54 -44.21 11.86
CA ARG A 333 13.36 -43.01 11.73
C ARG A 333 12.57 -41.93 11.02
N ILE A 334 12.59 -40.72 11.57
CA ILE A 334 11.81 -39.57 11.10
C ILE A 334 12.29 -39.11 9.73
N GLY A 335 13.60 -39.21 9.45
CA GLY A 335 14.14 -39.05 8.09
C GLY A 335 14.02 -37.63 7.54
N LEU A 336 14.20 -36.61 8.39
CA LEU A 336 14.31 -35.21 7.97
C LEU A 336 15.80 -34.82 7.92
N GLY A 337 16.25 -34.25 6.80
CA GLY A 337 17.64 -33.81 6.66
C GLY A 337 18.01 -32.68 7.65
N PRO A 338 19.25 -32.61 8.16
CA PRO A 338 19.65 -31.76 9.29
C PRO A 338 19.83 -30.27 8.93
N TYR A 339 19.28 -29.80 7.82
CA TYR A 339 19.54 -28.48 7.24
C TYR A 339 18.85 -27.31 7.95
N ASN A 340 17.98 -27.59 8.93
CA ASN A 340 17.30 -26.58 9.74
C ASN A 340 17.03 -27.10 11.16
N GLU A 341 16.53 -26.24 12.04
CA GLU A 341 16.25 -26.54 13.45
C GLU A 341 15.28 -27.73 13.61
N ILE A 342 14.29 -27.84 12.72
CA ILE A 342 13.35 -28.98 12.71
C ILE A 342 14.08 -30.28 12.38
N GLY A 343 14.99 -30.25 11.40
CA GLY A 343 15.82 -31.39 11.03
C GLY A 343 16.80 -31.79 12.13
N GLN A 344 17.39 -30.84 12.85
CA GLN A 344 18.26 -31.11 14.00
C GLN A 344 17.51 -31.83 15.12
N VAL A 345 16.28 -31.38 15.43
CA VAL A 345 15.43 -32.08 16.41
C VAL A 345 15.07 -33.48 15.94
N ALA A 346 14.73 -33.65 14.65
CA ALA A 346 14.44 -34.96 14.09
C ALA A 346 15.64 -35.92 14.22
N ALA A 347 16.85 -35.45 13.91
CA ALA A 347 18.08 -36.22 14.04
C ALA A 347 18.36 -36.62 15.50
N ALA A 348 18.12 -35.73 16.47
CA ALA A 348 18.26 -36.04 17.89
C ALA A 348 17.26 -37.12 18.36
N PHE A 349 16.02 -37.10 17.87
CA PHE A 349 15.04 -38.16 18.15
C PHE A 349 15.43 -39.50 17.49
N ASP A 350 15.94 -39.47 16.26
CA ASP A 350 16.44 -40.66 15.58
C ASP A 350 17.62 -41.30 16.33
N GLU A 351 18.55 -40.48 16.85
CA GLU A 351 19.66 -40.95 17.68
C GLU A 351 19.17 -41.54 19.02
N MET A 352 18.20 -40.88 19.68
CA MET A 352 17.60 -41.37 20.91
C MET A 352 16.93 -42.74 20.70
N ALA A 353 16.18 -42.90 19.61
CA ALA A 353 15.54 -44.17 19.26
C ALA A 353 16.57 -45.28 19.02
N ALA A 354 17.68 -44.97 18.33
CA ALA A 354 18.77 -45.92 18.13
C ALA A 354 19.43 -46.36 19.45
N ARG A 355 19.69 -45.42 20.37
CA ARG A 355 20.26 -45.73 21.69
C ARG A 355 19.32 -46.58 22.55
N LEU A 356 18.01 -46.30 22.50
CA LEU A 356 17.00 -47.11 23.20
C LEU A 356 16.93 -48.52 22.64
N GLN A 357 16.94 -48.66 21.32
CA GLN A 357 16.91 -49.96 20.64
C GLN A 357 18.12 -50.82 21.00
N GLU A 358 19.32 -50.23 21.01
CA GLU A 358 20.55 -50.92 21.42
C GLU A 358 20.46 -51.36 22.89
N ARG A 359 19.99 -50.47 23.77
CA ARG A 359 19.83 -50.79 25.20
C ARG A 359 18.84 -51.93 25.41
N ASP A 360 17.72 -51.95 24.69
CA ASP A 360 16.72 -53.01 24.79
C ASP A 360 17.28 -54.36 24.28
N HIS A 361 18.08 -54.34 23.22
CA HIS A 361 18.78 -55.52 22.74
C HIS A 361 19.80 -56.06 23.74
N GLN A 362 20.61 -55.17 24.34
CA GLN A 362 21.56 -55.53 25.40
C GLN A 362 20.86 -56.12 26.62
N MET A 363 19.74 -55.53 27.05
CA MET A 363 18.94 -56.09 28.15
C MET A 363 18.35 -57.47 27.80
N ALA A 364 17.93 -57.70 26.56
CA ALA A 364 17.44 -59.01 26.11
C ALA A 364 18.55 -60.08 26.13
N ILE A 365 19.77 -59.74 25.72
CA ILE A 365 20.93 -60.64 25.80
C ILE A 365 21.27 -60.93 27.28
N GLN A 366 21.35 -59.90 28.12
CA GLN A 366 21.67 -60.05 29.53
C GLN A 366 20.64 -60.89 30.27
N THR A 367 19.34 -60.67 30.03
CA THR A 367 18.26 -61.46 30.65
C THR A 367 18.31 -62.92 30.22
N THR A 368 18.62 -63.21 28.95
CA THR A 368 18.80 -64.58 28.46
C THR A 368 20.01 -65.24 29.12
N ALA A 369 21.16 -64.57 29.15
CA ALA A 369 22.37 -65.08 29.79
C ALA A 369 22.19 -65.33 31.31
N LEU A 370 21.49 -64.41 32.00
CA LEU A 370 21.13 -64.57 33.41
C LEU A 370 20.22 -65.77 33.64
N ARG A 371 19.23 -65.98 32.77
CA ARG A 371 18.33 -67.14 32.83
C ARG A 371 19.11 -68.44 32.65
N ASP A 372 19.96 -68.52 31.62
CA ASP A 372 20.75 -69.71 31.31
C ASP A 372 21.75 -70.02 32.43
N ALA A 373 22.43 -69.00 32.98
CA ALA A 373 23.34 -69.16 34.12
C ALA A 373 22.60 -69.63 35.38
N LYS A 374 21.40 -69.11 35.64
CA LYS A 374 20.54 -69.56 36.74
C LYS A 374 20.14 -71.03 36.57
N GLU A 375 19.68 -71.42 35.39
CA GLU A 375 19.30 -72.80 35.09
C GLU A 375 20.49 -73.77 35.24
N ALA A 376 21.68 -73.37 34.78
CA ALA A 376 22.91 -74.15 34.96
C ALA A 376 23.29 -74.31 36.45
N ALA A 377 23.19 -73.24 37.25
CA ALA A 377 23.47 -73.28 38.67
C ALA A 377 22.47 -74.15 39.44
N GLU A 378 21.17 -74.05 39.13
CA GLU A 378 20.13 -74.90 39.73
C GLU A 378 20.34 -76.37 39.38
N ASN A 379 20.69 -76.69 38.13
CA ASN A 379 20.96 -78.06 37.71
C ASN A 379 22.22 -78.64 38.38
N ALA A 380 23.29 -77.84 38.48
CA ALA A 380 24.50 -78.24 39.19
C ALA A 380 24.22 -78.49 40.69
N ASN A 381 23.40 -77.65 41.33
CA ASN A 381 23.03 -77.83 42.72
C ASN A 381 22.20 -79.10 42.94
N ARG A 382 21.21 -79.37 42.06
CA ARG A 382 20.45 -80.64 42.10
C ARG A 382 21.34 -81.85 41.93
N THR A 383 22.23 -81.84 40.94
CA THR A 383 23.18 -82.93 40.68
C THR A 383 24.10 -83.17 41.89
N LYS A 384 24.52 -82.10 42.58
CA LYS A 384 25.30 -82.19 43.82
C LYS A 384 24.51 -82.85 44.95
N SER A 385 23.27 -82.42 45.19
CA SER A 385 22.40 -82.99 46.23
C SER A 385 22.11 -84.48 45.95
N ASP A 386 21.78 -84.83 44.69
CA ASP A 386 21.53 -86.22 44.28
C ASP A 386 22.77 -87.09 44.47
N PHE A 387 23.94 -86.60 44.06
CA PHE A 387 25.21 -87.30 44.24
C PHE A 387 25.53 -87.55 45.72
N LEU A 388 25.36 -86.54 46.58
CA LEU A 388 25.63 -86.67 48.02
C LEU A 388 24.65 -87.65 48.69
N ALA A 389 23.38 -87.62 48.32
CA ALA A 389 22.38 -88.57 48.80
C ALA A 389 22.73 -90.02 48.42
N VAL A 390 23.06 -90.26 47.14
CA VAL A 390 23.46 -91.58 46.65
C VAL A 390 24.75 -92.05 47.32
N MET A 391 25.80 -91.22 47.34
CA MET A 391 27.08 -91.60 47.92
C MET A 391 26.98 -91.89 49.42
N SER A 392 26.17 -91.13 50.14
CA SER A 392 25.92 -91.42 51.56
C SER A 392 25.25 -92.78 51.76
N HIS A 393 24.26 -93.12 50.94
CA HIS A 393 23.60 -94.43 50.99
C HIS A 393 24.59 -95.59 50.69
N GLU A 394 25.42 -95.41 49.66
CA GLU A 394 26.41 -96.40 49.24
C GLU A 394 27.58 -96.56 50.22
N ILE A 395 27.95 -95.53 50.98
CA ILE A 395 28.97 -95.64 52.04
C ILE A 395 28.38 -96.20 53.34
N ARG A 396 27.14 -95.81 53.69
CA ARG A 396 26.47 -96.24 54.94
C ARG A 396 26.26 -97.75 54.98
N THR A 397 25.86 -98.36 53.86
CA THR A 397 25.58 -99.80 53.76
C THR A 397 26.79 -100.68 54.15
N PRO A 398 27.96 -100.58 53.50
CA PRO A 398 29.13 -101.36 53.88
C PRO A 398 29.68 -100.96 55.25
N LEU A 399 29.60 -99.67 55.63
CA LEU A 399 30.10 -99.19 56.92
C LEU A 399 29.31 -99.76 58.11
N ASN A 400 27.99 -99.84 57.99
CA ASN A 400 27.14 -100.54 58.96
C ASN A 400 27.46 -102.04 59.02
N GLY A 401 27.81 -102.65 57.88
CA GLY A 401 28.31 -104.03 57.84
C GLY A 401 29.61 -104.21 58.62
N VAL A 402 30.59 -103.31 58.44
CA VAL A 402 31.87 -103.31 59.17
C VAL A 402 31.65 -103.07 60.67
N LEU A 403 30.80 -102.11 61.04
CA LEU A 403 30.45 -101.85 62.43
C LEU A 403 29.77 -103.05 63.08
N GLY A 404 28.77 -103.64 62.41
CA GLY A 404 28.09 -104.85 62.91
C GLY A 404 29.05 -106.02 63.10
N MET A 405 29.98 -106.24 62.16
CA MET A 405 31.02 -107.26 62.31
C MET A 405 31.99 -106.95 63.45
N ALA A 406 32.38 -105.69 63.64
CA ALA A 406 33.21 -105.28 64.77
C ALA A 406 32.50 -105.45 66.12
N GLU A 407 31.19 -105.17 66.21
CA GLU A 407 30.36 -105.39 67.41
C GLU A 407 30.25 -106.89 67.74
N LEU A 408 29.96 -107.72 66.73
CA LEU A 408 29.95 -109.18 66.89
C LEU A 408 31.31 -109.70 67.33
N LEU A 409 32.40 -109.21 66.75
CA LEU A 409 33.77 -109.59 67.12
C LEU A 409 34.06 -109.23 68.59
N LEU A 410 33.67 -108.03 69.04
CA LEU A 410 33.81 -107.58 70.43
C LEU A 410 33.01 -108.45 71.42
N GLY A 411 31.95 -109.10 70.96
CA GLY A 411 31.15 -110.08 71.73
C GLY A 411 31.80 -111.46 71.87
N THR A 412 32.93 -111.74 71.23
CA THR A 412 33.65 -113.02 71.31
C THR A 412 34.83 -113.01 72.30
N ALA A 413 35.45 -114.16 72.53
CA ALA A 413 36.63 -114.29 73.38
C ALA A 413 37.88 -113.71 72.66
N LEU A 414 38.12 -112.41 72.81
CA LEU A 414 39.26 -111.71 72.24
C LEU A 414 40.37 -111.51 73.29
N ASN A 415 41.64 -111.55 72.84
CA ASN A 415 42.75 -111.09 73.67
C ASN A 415 42.78 -109.54 73.76
N GLY A 416 43.53 -108.99 74.72
CA GLY A 416 43.52 -107.54 75.00
C GLY A 416 43.89 -106.66 73.80
N GLN A 417 44.75 -107.15 72.89
CA GLN A 417 45.14 -106.43 71.69
C GLN A 417 44.06 -106.47 70.60
N GLN A 418 43.44 -107.63 70.37
CA GLN A 418 42.33 -107.79 69.42
C GLN A 418 41.10 -106.97 69.83
N ARG A 419 40.75 -106.96 71.13
CA ARG A 419 39.66 -106.12 71.66
C ARG A 419 39.91 -104.64 71.43
N ARG A 420 41.16 -104.19 71.60
CA ARG A 420 41.54 -102.80 71.34
C ARG A 420 41.41 -102.45 69.84
N PHE A 421 41.87 -103.32 68.94
CA PHE A 421 41.73 -103.10 67.49
C PHE A 421 40.25 -103.07 67.05
N ALA A 422 39.42 -103.99 67.52
CA ALA A 422 38.00 -103.99 67.21
C ALA A 422 37.27 -102.76 67.79
N GLY A 423 37.66 -102.32 69.00
CA GLY A 423 37.17 -101.09 69.60
C GLY A 423 37.56 -99.83 68.81
N THR A 424 38.79 -99.78 68.28
CA THR A 424 39.23 -98.70 67.38
C THR A 424 38.43 -98.70 66.08
N ILE A 425 38.22 -99.85 65.44
CA ILE A 425 37.39 -99.96 64.21
C ILE A 425 35.98 -99.45 64.47
N LEU A 426 35.37 -99.84 65.60
CA LEU A 426 34.04 -99.40 66.01
C LEU A 426 33.97 -97.88 66.23
N GLY A 427 34.92 -97.34 67.00
CA GLY A 427 35.01 -95.91 67.26
C GLY A 427 35.18 -95.10 65.98
N SER A 428 36.13 -95.50 65.13
CA SER A 428 36.39 -94.84 63.84
C SER A 428 35.20 -94.93 62.87
N GLY A 429 34.50 -96.07 62.81
CA GLY A 429 33.33 -96.22 61.96
C GLY A 429 32.14 -95.37 62.42
N ARG A 430 31.93 -95.23 63.74
CA ARG A 430 30.90 -94.35 64.30
C ARG A 430 31.21 -92.87 64.03
N THR A 431 32.47 -92.46 64.17
CA THR A 431 32.91 -91.10 63.80
C THR A 431 32.70 -90.82 62.31
N LEU A 432 33.00 -91.78 61.43
CA LEU A 432 32.80 -91.62 60.00
C LEU A 432 31.31 -91.49 59.63
N LEU A 433 30.42 -92.26 60.26
CA LEU A 433 28.96 -92.10 60.08
C LEU A 433 28.46 -90.73 60.53
N ALA A 434 28.97 -90.21 61.65
CA ALA A 434 28.62 -88.87 62.13
C ALA A 434 29.03 -87.80 61.10
N ILE A 435 30.27 -87.85 60.62
CA ILE A 435 30.76 -86.91 59.58
C ILE A 435 29.94 -87.00 58.29
N ILE A 436 29.57 -88.21 57.86
CA ILE A 436 28.74 -88.41 56.65
C ILE A 436 27.32 -87.83 56.84
N ASN A 437 26.72 -88.01 58.01
CA ASN A 437 25.41 -87.43 58.31
C ASN A 437 25.47 -85.91 58.37
N ASP A 438 26.51 -85.33 59.00
CA ASP A 438 26.69 -83.88 59.07
C ASP A 438 26.88 -83.23 57.69
N ILE A 439 27.55 -83.92 56.75
CA ILE A 439 27.71 -83.46 55.35
C ILE A 439 26.37 -83.49 54.59
N LEU A 440 25.49 -84.44 54.90
CA LEU A 440 24.14 -84.52 54.33
C LEU A 440 23.24 -83.39 54.84
N ASP A 441 23.28 -83.08 56.13
CA ASP A 441 22.44 -82.04 56.74
C ASP A 441 22.79 -80.61 56.27
N PHE A 442 23.99 -80.43 55.69
CA PHE A 442 24.46 -79.18 55.08
C PHE A 442 24.13 -79.05 53.57
N SER A 443 23.63 -80.11 52.92
CA SER A 443 23.31 -80.18 51.49
C SER A 443 21.81 -80.14 51.23
#